data_AF-A0A3B9K972-F1
#
_entry.id   AF-A0A3B9K972-F1
#
_cell.length_a   1.000
_cell.length_b   1.000
_cell.length_c   1.000
_cell.angle_alpha   90.00
_cell.angle_beta   90.00
_cell.angle_gamma   90.00
#
_symmetry.space_group_name_H-M   'P 1'
#
loop_
_entity.id
_entity.type
_entity.pdbx_description
1 polymer ?
#
loop_
_entity_poly.entity_id
_entity_poly.type
_entity_poly.pdbx_seq_one_letter_code
_entity_poly.pdbx_strand_id
1 'polypeptide(L)'
;MKKRWISLILAVMMALAMCSTAFAGWEQYQSGEWAYRYGNGSYAANTWIGNYYIGPDGTMVVNNYTPDGYWVGASGAWEPRWGKRSDITVPYTGGAYDGSIYSYKFESETYGSGVEHWSMDEYAFGSRTGHYELYPLGGFCFEMMDIYSGTTLGYVSVSPDRGTVYVSCGGQTYRAVY
;
A
#
# COMPACT_ATOMS: atom_id res chain seq x y z
N MET A 1 -50.08 -27.62 11.20
CA MET A 1 -49.76 -26.38 11.95
C MET A 1 -48.33 -26.32 12.50
N LYS A 2 -47.64 -27.43 12.83
CA LYS A 2 -46.31 -27.45 13.48
C LYS A 2 -45.12 -26.89 12.66
N LYS A 3 -45.17 -26.93 11.32
CA LYS A 3 -44.07 -26.47 10.44
C LYS A 3 -43.99 -24.93 10.30
N ARG A 4 -45.12 -24.22 10.48
CA ARG A 4 -45.18 -22.76 10.34
C ARG A 4 -44.46 -22.02 11.47
N TRP A 5 -44.49 -22.58 12.68
CA TRP A 5 -43.82 -22.01 13.86
C TRP A 5 -42.30 -22.12 13.78
N ILE A 6 -41.77 -23.21 13.18
CA ILE A 6 -40.34 -23.41 12.99
C ILE A 6 -39.77 -22.42 11.96
N SER A 7 -40.47 -22.18 10.85
CA SER A 7 -40.06 -21.15 9.87
C SER A 7 -40.08 -19.73 10.45
N LEU A 8 -41.04 -19.42 11.33
CA LEU A 8 -41.09 -18.14 12.04
C LEU A 8 -39.91 -17.97 13.00
N ILE A 9 -39.52 -19.02 13.73
CA ILE A 9 -38.37 -19.01 14.62
C ILE A 9 -37.06 -18.84 13.83
N LEU A 10 -36.91 -19.53 12.70
CA LEU A 10 -35.72 -19.40 11.84
C LEU A 10 -35.59 -17.99 11.24
N ALA A 11 -36.71 -17.38 10.82
CA ALA A 11 -36.73 -16.04 10.27
C ALA A 11 -36.41 -14.97 11.33
N VAL A 12 -36.91 -15.11 12.56
CA VAL A 12 -36.57 -14.20 13.67
C VAL A 12 -35.10 -14.34 14.09
N MET A 13 -34.52 -15.54 14.08
CA MET A 13 -33.08 -15.72 14.32
C MET A 13 -32.21 -15.12 13.21
N MET A 14 -32.62 -15.25 11.94
CA MET A 14 -31.94 -14.59 10.83
C MET A 14 -32.01 -13.06 10.93
N ALA A 15 -33.13 -12.48 11.36
CA ALA A 15 -33.29 -11.04 11.53
C ALA A 15 -32.49 -10.48 12.73
N LEU A 16 -32.36 -11.24 13.81
CA LEU A 16 -31.53 -10.85 14.98
C LEU A 16 -30.02 -10.92 14.69
N ALA A 17 -29.60 -11.66 13.66
CA ALA A 17 -28.20 -11.72 13.23
C ALA A 17 -27.77 -10.55 12.33
N MET A 18 -28.67 -9.67 11.89
CA MET A 18 -28.37 -8.62 10.90
C MET A 18 -27.75 -7.34 11.47
N CYS A 19 -27.58 -7.25 12.80
CA CYS A 19 -26.87 -6.14 13.44
C CYS A 19 -25.60 -6.66 14.12
N SER A 20 -24.64 -7.15 13.33
CA SER A 20 -23.26 -7.23 13.80
C SER A 20 -22.70 -5.81 13.76
N THR A 21 -22.70 -5.11 14.89
CA THR A 21 -21.84 -3.93 15.05
C THR A 21 -20.40 -4.38 14.80
N ALA A 22 -19.76 -3.83 13.78
CA ALA A 22 -18.35 -4.07 13.54
C ALA A 22 -17.55 -3.51 14.73
N PHE A 23 -16.83 -4.36 15.44
CA PHE A 23 -15.87 -3.89 16.42
C PHE A 23 -14.64 -3.38 15.66
N ALA A 24 -14.11 -2.24 16.08
CA ALA A 24 -12.84 -1.76 15.54
C ALA A 24 -11.75 -2.78 15.83
N GLY A 25 -10.88 -3.07 14.86
CA GLY A 25 -9.85 -4.07 15.04
C GLY A 25 -9.02 -4.37 13.81
N TRP A 26 -7.96 -5.13 14.06
CA TRP A 26 -7.12 -5.72 13.03
C TRP A 26 -7.81 -6.93 12.42
N GLU A 27 -7.86 -6.96 11.10
CA GLU A 27 -8.40 -8.05 10.30
C GLU A 27 -7.30 -8.55 9.36
N GLN A 28 -7.18 -9.87 9.21
CA GLN A 28 -6.26 -10.48 8.25
C GLN A 28 -7.06 -11.02 7.07
N TYR A 29 -6.70 -10.60 5.85
CA TYR A 29 -7.29 -11.16 4.64
C TYR A 29 -6.81 -12.60 4.41
N GLN A 30 -7.55 -13.36 3.60
CA GLN A 30 -7.23 -14.77 3.32
C GLN A 30 -5.87 -14.94 2.65
N SER A 31 -5.43 -13.94 1.88
CA SER A 31 -4.13 -13.85 1.24
C SER A 31 -2.99 -13.48 2.20
N GLY A 32 -3.31 -13.11 3.45
CA GLY A 32 -2.34 -12.95 4.55
C GLY A 32 -2.02 -11.51 4.93
N GLU A 33 -2.52 -10.52 4.18
CA GLU A 33 -2.35 -9.10 4.46
C GLU A 33 -3.15 -8.66 5.68
N TRP A 34 -2.64 -7.67 6.40
CA TRP A 34 -3.33 -7.07 7.54
C TRP A 34 -3.99 -5.76 7.12
N ALA A 35 -5.25 -5.58 7.51
CA ALA A 35 -6.00 -4.35 7.39
C ALA A 35 -6.55 -3.93 8.76
N TYR A 36 -6.92 -2.66 8.90
CA TYR A 36 -7.56 -2.17 10.11
C TYR A 36 -8.94 -1.60 9.82
N ARG A 37 -9.94 -2.11 10.53
CA ARG A 37 -11.33 -1.66 10.43
C ARG A 37 -11.68 -0.78 11.62
N TYR A 38 -12.27 0.38 11.34
CA TYR A 38 -12.83 1.28 12.36
C TYR A 38 -14.21 0.80 12.83
N GLY A 39 -14.65 1.27 14.01
CA GLY A 39 -15.93 0.87 14.59
C GLY A 39 -17.16 1.35 13.80
N ASN A 40 -17.00 2.32 12.91
CA ASN A 40 -18.02 2.75 11.94
C ASN A 40 -18.10 1.83 10.71
N GLY A 41 -17.24 0.80 10.63
CA GLY A 41 -17.18 -0.15 9.55
C GLY A 41 -16.26 0.21 8.37
N SER A 42 -15.70 1.42 8.33
CA SER A 42 -14.74 1.82 7.28
C SER A 42 -13.34 1.27 7.56
N TYR A 43 -12.50 1.18 6.53
CA TYR A 43 -11.10 0.76 6.68
C TYR A 43 -10.15 1.95 6.78
N ALA A 44 -9.06 1.75 7.52
CA ALA A 44 -7.94 2.68 7.54
C ALA A 44 -7.22 2.65 6.19
N ALA A 45 -6.75 3.81 5.76
CA ALA A 45 -5.86 3.99 4.62
C ALA A 45 -5.06 5.27 4.85
N ASN A 46 -3.82 5.30 4.39
CA ASN A 46 -2.92 6.45 4.50
C ASN A 46 -2.82 7.03 5.93
N THR A 47 -2.69 6.15 6.93
CA THR A 47 -2.73 6.57 8.32
C THR A 47 -2.06 5.59 9.27
N TRP A 48 -1.62 6.11 10.41
CA TRP A 48 -1.04 5.33 11.50
C TRP A 48 -2.12 4.73 12.41
N ILE A 49 -1.98 3.45 12.73
CA ILE A 49 -2.71 2.74 13.78
C ILE A 49 -1.71 2.25 14.81
N GLY A 50 -1.55 3.00 15.90
CA GLY A 50 -0.49 2.75 16.88
C GLY A 50 0.89 2.87 16.23
N ASN A 51 1.68 1.80 16.24
CA ASN A 51 3.03 1.75 15.66
C ASN A 51 3.06 1.21 14.22
N TYR A 52 1.90 1.04 13.58
CA TYR A 52 1.78 0.44 12.25
C TYR A 52 1.18 1.43 11.28
N TYR A 53 1.74 1.51 10.07
CA TYR A 53 1.21 2.39 9.03
C TYR A 53 0.39 1.58 8.03
N ILE A 54 -0.81 2.08 7.72
CA ILE A 54 -1.68 1.52 6.70
C ILE A 54 -1.50 2.34 5.42
N GLY A 55 -1.14 1.66 4.33
CA GLY A 55 -0.93 2.23 3.01
C GLY A 55 -2.21 2.73 2.34
N PRO A 56 -2.10 3.30 1.14
CA PRO A 56 -3.25 3.79 0.39
C PRO A 56 -4.17 2.67 -0.11
N ASP A 57 -3.62 1.46 -0.27
CA ASP A 57 -4.36 0.24 -0.64
C ASP A 57 -5.13 -0.39 0.55
N GLY A 58 -5.08 0.24 1.73
CA GLY A 58 -5.76 -0.23 2.93
C GLY A 58 -5.06 -1.38 3.66
N THR A 59 -3.82 -1.71 3.28
CA THR A 59 -3.04 -2.79 3.90
C THR A 59 -1.88 -2.25 4.73
N MET A 60 -1.45 -3.03 5.72
CA MET A 60 -0.31 -2.71 6.57
C MET A 60 0.99 -2.76 5.77
N VAL A 61 1.78 -1.70 5.88
CA VAL A 61 3.10 -1.61 5.23
C VAL A 61 4.14 -2.34 6.09
N VAL A 62 5.06 -3.03 5.43
CA VAL A 62 6.24 -3.66 6.03
C VAL A 62 7.52 -3.23 5.30
N ASN A 63 8.69 -3.31 5.92
CA ASN A 63 10.00 -3.11 5.25
C ASN A 63 10.11 -1.90 4.31
N ASN A 64 9.48 -0.77 4.66
CA ASN A 64 9.44 0.42 3.82
C ASN A 64 9.48 1.69 4.67
N TYR A 65 9.81 2.81 4.03
CA TYR A 65 9.60 4.13 4.61
C TYR A 65 8.17 4.60 4.34
N THR A 66 7.53 5.12 5.38
CA THR A 66 6.24 5.79 5.28
C THR A 66 6.39 7.18 4.63
N PRO A 67 5.32 7.73 4.04
CA PRO A 67 5.35 9.06 3.42
C PRO A 67 5.79 10.19 4.36
N ASP A 68 5.53 10.05 5.66
CA ASP A 68 5.93 11.00 6.69
C ASP A 68 7.34 10.77 7.25
N GLY A 69 8.11 9.83 6.69
CA GLY A 69 9.55 9.73 6.91
C GLY A 69 10.02 8.62 7.85
N TYR A 70 9.16 7.73 8.34
CA TYR A 70 9.54 6.70 9.31
C TYR A 70 9.74 5.35 8.65
N TRP A 71 10.70 4.57 9.15
CA TRP A 71 10.89 3.19 8.70
C TRP A 71 10.00 2.22 9.48
N VAL A 72 9.21 1.41 8.76
CA VAL A 72 8.51 0.25 9.32
C VAL A 72 9.25 -1.03 8.96
N GLY A 73 9.45 -1.89 9.96
CA GLY A 73 10.21 -3.15 9.81
C GLY A 73 9.41 -4.29 9.19
N ALA A 74 9.98 -5.49 9.22
CA ALA A 74 9.35 -6.69 8.67
C ALA A 74 8.06 -7.11 9.39
N SER A 75 7.90 -6.73 10.67
CA SER A 75 6.65 -6.90 11.42
C SER A 75 5.60 -5.84 11.12
N GLY A 76 5.93 -4.82 10.32
CA GLY A 76 5.11 -3.62 10.09
C GLY A 76 5.19 -2.58 11.20
N ALA A 77 5.85 -2.90 12.32
CA ALA A 77 6.04 -1.93 13.40
C ALA A 77 7.10 -0.89 13.01
N TRP A 78 6.86 0.37 13.37
CA TRP A 78 7.84 1.44 13.30
C TRP A 78 9.11 1.07 14.08
N GLU A 79 10.27 1.30 13.46
CA GLU A 79 11.59 1.07 14.06
C GLU A 79 12.35 2.40 14.29
N PRO A 80 12.44 2.88 15.55
CA PRO A 80 13.06 4.18 15.84
C PRO A 80 14.55 4.29 15.47
N ARG A 81 15.27 3.17 15.35
CA ARG A 81 16.71 3.13 15.09
C ARG A 81 17.14 3.79 13.77
N TRP A 82 16.22 3.90 12.81
CA TRP A 82 16.49 4.48 11.48
C TRP A 82 16.36 6.00 11.44
N GLY A 83 15.84 6.63 12.51
CA GLY A 83 15.51 8.05 12.51
C GLY A 83 14.36 8.40 11.56
N LYS A 84 14.00 9.68 11.53
CA LYS A 84 13.00 10.23 10.61
C LYS A 84 13.71 10.86 9.41
N ARG A 85 13.26 10.51 8.20
CA ARG A 85 13.71 11.14 6.96
C ARG A 85 12.80 12.30 6.55
N SER A 86 13.39 13.26 5.84
CA SER A 86 12.69 14.43 5.28
C SER A 86 13.38 14.99 4.03
N ASP A 87 14.29 14.21 3.44
CA ASP A 87 15.03 14.56 2.24
C ASP A 87 14.16 14.42 0.98
N ILE A 88 14.52 15.15 -0.08
CA ILE A 88 13.90 15.02 -1.40
C ILE A 88 14.83 14.16 -2.24
N THR A 89 14.54 12.87 -2.29
CA THR A 89 15.35 11.88 -3.01
C THR A 89 14.49 11.14 -4.01
N VAL A 90 14.77 11.35 -5.29
CA VAL A 90 14.03 10.77 -6.42
C VAL A 90 14.79 9.58 -7.02
N PRO A 91 14.11 8.62 -7.67
CA PRO A 91 14.79 7.46 -8.26
C PRO A 91 15.68 7.88 -9.43
N TYR A 92 16.61 7.01 -9.82
CA TYR A 92 17.34 7.15 -11.07
C TYR A 92 16.44 6.83 -12.26
N THR A 93 16.60 7.58 -13.34
CA THR A 93 15.94 7.36 -14.63
C THR A 93 16.92 6.75 -15.64
N GLY A 94 16.41 6.18 -16.73
CA GLY A 94 17.23 5.65 -17.84
C GLY A 94 17.89 4.29 -17.58
N GLY A 95 17.61 3.66 -16.44
CA GLY A 95 18.06 2.30 -16.07
C GLY A 95 16.95 1.54 -15.36
N ALA A 96 17.26 0.37 -14.80
CA ALA A 96 16.32 -0.46 -14.07
C ALA A 96 16.80 -0.72 -12.65
N TYR A 97 15.86 -0.74 -11.71
CA TYR A 97 16.05 -1.33 -10.39
C TYR A 97 15.66 -2.80 -10.46
N ASP A 98 16.60 -3.70 -10.25
CA ASP A 98 16.39 -5.15 -10.31
C ASP A 98 16.12 -5.73 -8.91
N GLY A 99 14.96 -6.37 -8.77
CA GLY A 99 14.57 -7.16 -7.61
C GLY A 99 14.56 -8.66 -7.90
N SER A 100 14.19 -9.46 -6.90
CA SER A 100 14.18 -10.92 -7.04
C SER A 100 13.12 -11.46 -8.01
N ILE A 101 12.01 -10.73 -8.17
CA ILE A 101 10.87 -11.12 -9.02
C ILE A 101 10.60 -10.02 -10.05
N TYR A 102 10.55 -8.78 -9.58
CA TYR A 102 10.22 -7.62 -10.37
C TYR A 102 11.44 -6.74 -10.61
N SER A 103 11.50 -6.15 -11.79
CA SER A 103 12.38 -5.03 -12.12
C SER A 103 11.53 -3.78 -12.38
N TYR A 104 12.04 -2.62 -11.99
CA TYR A 104 11.31 -1.35 -12.09
C TYR A 104 12.11 -0.33 -12.88
N LYS A 105 11.49 0.30 -13.88
CA LYS A 105 12.08 1.42 -14.62
C LYS A 105 11.31 2.67 -14.34
N PHE A 106 12.02 3.73 -13.97
CA PHE A 106 11.42 5.03 -13.67
C PHE A 106 11.71 6.00 -14.80
N GLU A 107 10.69 6.75 -15.18
CA GLU A 107 10.78 7.84 -16.13
C GLU A 107 10.21 9.12 -15.50
N SER A 108 10.73 10.25 -15.95
CA SER A 108 10.27 11.56 -15.52
C SER A 108 10.09 12.44 -16.75
N GLU A 109 8.93 13.09 -16.86
CA GLU A 109 8.64 14.03 -17.93
C GLU A 109 8.37 15.41 -17.35
N THR A 110 8.91 16.47 -17.96
CA THR A 110 8.55 17.83 -17.61
C THR A 110 7.48 18.34 -18.55
N TYR A 111 6.27 18.59 -18.05
CA TYR A 111 5.20 19.20 -18.83
C TYR A 111 5.22 20.72 -18.64
N GLY A 112 5.48 21.45 -19.73
CA GLY A 112 5.48 22.91 -19.74
C GLY A 112 6.50 23.53 -18.77
N SER A 113 6.04 24.42 -17.89
CA SER A 113 6.89 25.29 -17.06
C SER A 113 7.35 24.69 -15.73
N GLY A 114 7.33 23.35 -15.57
CA GLY A 114 7.92 22.69 -14.39
C GLY A 114 7.07 21.66 -13.65
N VAL A 115 5.99 21.13 -14.25
CA VAL A 115 5.29 19.99 -13.66
C VAL A 115 6.06 18.72 -14.04
N GLU A 116 6.74 18.11 -13.08
CA GLU A 116 7.40 16.82 -13.26
C GLU A 116 6.38 15.69 -13.03
N HIS A 117 6.09 14.93 -14.09
CA HIS A 117 5.34 13.69 -14.01
C HIS A 117 6.31 12.54 -13.87
N TRP A 118 6.04 11.63 -12.94
CA TRP A 118 6.83 10.43 -12.76
C TRP A 118 6.00 9.22 -13.16
N SER A 119 6.64 8.28 -13.84
CA SER A 119 6.03 6.99 -14.16
C SER A 119 6.97 5.86 -13.80
N MET A 120 6.39 4.67 -13.61
CA MET A 120 7.12 3.45 -13.35
C MET A 120 6.56 2.31 -14.20
N ASP A 121 7.42 1.65 -14.96
CA ASP A 121 7.13 0.36 -15.57
C ASP A 121 7.63 -0.76 -14.66
N GLU A 122 6.76 -1.73 -14.36
CA GLU A 122 7.13 -2.98 -13.70
C GLU A 122 7.30 -4.10 -14.75
N TYR A 123 8.36 -4.87 -14.60
CA TYR A 123 8.63 -6.05 -15.41
C TYR A 123 8.76 -7.29 -14.54
N ALA A 124 8.17 -8.39 -14.97
CA ALA A 124 8.44 -9.72 -14.43
C ALA A 124 8.82 -10.66 -15.58
N PHE A 125 9.88 -11.45 -15.39
CA PHE A 125 10.35 -12.43 -16.39
C PHE A 125 10.55 -11.84 -17.79
N GLY A 126 11.04 -10.60 -17.87
CA GLY A 126 11.32 -9.89 -19.12
C GLY A 126 10.10 -9.30 -19.84
N SER A 127 8.89 -9.46 -19.29
CA SER A 127 7.66 -8.87 -19.83
C SER A 127 7.18 -7.73 -18.93
N ARG A 128 6.65 -6.66 -19.53
CA ARG A 128 6.03 -5.58 -18.75
C ARG A 128 4.73 -6.09 -18.13
N THR A 129 4.63 -6.03 -16.80
CA THR A 129 3.47 -6.47 -16.02
C THR A 129 2.66 -5.30 -15.47
N GLY A 130 3.25 -4.11 -15.36
CA GLY A 130 2.58 -2.92 -14.84
C GLY A 130 3.10 -1.64 -15.47
N HIS A 131 2.23 -0.63 -15.52
CA HIS A 131 2.59 0.74 -15.86
C HIS A 131 1.83 1.67 -14.90
N TYR A 132 2.58 2.52 -14.21
CA TYR A 132 2.06 3.30 -13.10
C TYR A 132 2.40 4.78 -13.24
N GLU A 133 1.45 5.62 -12.91
CA GLU A 133 1.72 7.02 -12.61
C GLU A 133 2.12 7.15 -11.14
N LEU A 134 3.15 7.96 -10.89
CA LEU A 134 3.70 8.20 -9.56
C LEU A 134 3.44 9.64 -9.13
N TYR A 135 2.76 9.78 -7.99
CA TYR A 135 2.41 11.08 -7.41
C TYR A 135 3.27 11.35 -6.18
N PRO A 136 4.12 12.40 -6.19
CA PRO A 136 4.96 12.70 -5.03
C PRO A 136 4.13 12.93 -3.77
N LEU A 137 4.40 12.18 -2.70
CA LEU A 137 3.81 12.38 -1.37
C LEU A 137 4.67 13.31 -0.49
N GLY A 138 5.68 13.92 -1.09
CA GLY A 138 6.71 14.69 -0.41
C GLY A 138 7.97 13.86 -0.18
N GLY A 139 9.10 14.57 -0.15
CA GLY A 139 10.40 13.96 0.09
C GLY A 139 10.77 12.90 -0.95
N PHE A 140 10.89 11.65 -0.49
CA PHE A 140 11.41 10.51 -1.24
C PHE A 140 10.36 9.41 -1.51
N CYS A 141 9.07 9.70 -1.24
CA CYS A 141 7.95 8.77 -1.39
C CYS A 141 6.98 9.22 -2.49
N PHE A 142 6.40 8.25 -3.19
CA PHE A 142 5.47 8.44 -4.30
C PHE A 142 4.29 7.49 -4.16
N GLU A 143 3.06 8.01 -4.21
CA GLU A 143 1.87 7.18 -4.38
C GLU A 143 1.85 6.58 -5.78
N MET A 144 1.47 5.31 -5.90
CA MET A 144 1.54 4.54 -7.14
C MET A 144 0.13 4.20 -7.63
N MET A 145 -0.26 4.75 -8.78
CA MET A 145 -1.55 4.54 -9.41
C MET A 145 -1.40 3.74 -10.70
N ASP A 146 -2.17 2.67 -10.84
CA ASP A 146 -2.23 1.90 -12.08
C ASP A 146 -3.02 2.65 -13.16
N ILE A 147 -2.40 2.89 -14.32
CA ILE A 147 -3.00 3.74 -15.36
C ILE A 147 -4.21 3.10 -16.04
N TYR A 148 -4.33 1.77 -15.98
CA TYR A 148 -5.38 1.06 -16.69
C TYR A 148 -6.67 1.03 -15.88
N SER A 149 -6.54 0.87 -14.57
CA SER A 149 -7.66 0.84 -13.61
C SER A 149 -7.95 2.20 -12.97
N GLY A 150 -6.99 3.14 -12.97
CA GLY A 150 -7.07 4.40 -12.24
C GLY A 150 -7.09 4.21 -10.71
N THR A 151 -6.64 3.05 -10.23
CA THR A 151 -6.65 2.71 -8.80
C THR A 151 -5.28 2.90 -8.20
N THR A 152 -5.20 3.56 -7.04
CA THR A 152 -3.99 3.59 -6.22
C THR A 152 -3.75 2.20 -5.64
N LEU A 153 -2.61 1.59 -5.98
CA LEU A 153 -2.25 0.25 -5.54
C LEU A 153 -1.30 0.23 -4.36
N GLY A 154 -0.72 1.37 -4.00
CA GLY A 154 0.37 1.39 -3.04
C GLY A 154 1.23 2.63 -3.15
N TYR A 155 2.49 2.50 -2.73
CA TYR A 155 3.47 3.56 -2.88
C TYR A 155 4.88 3.01 -3.05
N VAL A 156 5.77 3.87 -3.53
CA VAL A 156 7.19 3.60 -3.70
C VAL A 156 7.97 4.56 -2.82
N SER A 157 9.00 4.07 -2.12
CA SER A 157 10.00 4.93 -1.49
C SER A 157 11.40 4.66 -2.05
N VAL A 158 12.23 5.71 -2.06
CA VAL A 158 13.61 5.66 -2.56
C VAL A 158 14.57 5.75 -1.38
N SER A 159 15.58 4.89 -1.32
CA SER A 159 16.63 4.93 -0.30
C SER A 159 17.45 6.23 -0.35
N PRO A 160 18.09 6.66 0.75
CA PRO A 160 18.86 7.91 0.77
C PRO A 160 20.00 7.98 -0.27
N ASP A 161 20.61 6.85 -0.57
CA ASP A 161 21.67 6.72 -1.58
C ASP A 161 21.14 6.56 -3.01
N ARG A 162 19.82 6.60 -3.21
CA ARG A 162 19.09 6.39 -4.48
C ARG A 162 19.26 5.01 -5.09
N GLY A 163 20.06 4.13 -4.51
CA GLY A 163 20.41 2.83 -5.08
C GLY A 163 19.36 1.76 -4.86
N THR A 164 18.37 1.97 -4.00
CA THR A 164 17.31 1.00 -3.70
C THR A 164 15.94 1.67 -3.76
N VAL A 165 14.96 0.96 -4.32
CA VAL A 165 13.54 1.30 -4.21
C VAL A 165 12.79 0.22 -3.44
N TYR A 166 11.74 0.66 -2.74
CA TYR A 166 10.84 -0.19 -1.98
C TYR A 166 9.41 0.06 -2.48
N VAL A 167 8.83 -0.91 -3.18
CA VAL A 167 7.49 -0.84 -3.75
C VAL A 167 6.54 -1.59 -2.83
N SER A 168 5.63 -0.89 -2.16
CA SER A 168 4.63 -1.49 -1.27
C SER A 168 3.27 -1.55 -1.95
N CYS A 169 2.70 -2.75 -2.03
CA CYS A 169 1.32 -2.99 -2.47
C CYS A 169 0.84 -4.35 -1.94
N GLY A 170 -0.46 -4.48 -1.65
CA GLY A 170 -1.07 -5.72 -1.19
C GLY A 170 -0.38 -6.28 0.06
N GLY A 171 -0.08 -5.42 1.04
CA GLY A 171 0.54 -5.81 2.31
C GLY A 171 1.95 -6.40 2.19
N GLN A 172 2.58 -6.29 1.01
CA GLN A 172 3.93 -6.74 0.72
C GLN A 172 4.79 -5.57 0.30
N THR A 173 6.11 -5.75 0.40
CA THR A 173 7.08 -4.78 -0.11
C THR A 173 8.17 -5.47 -0.90
N TYR A 174 8.32 -5.04 -2.14
CA TYR A 174 9.33 -5.51 -3.06
C TYR A 174 10.51 -4.55 -3.06
N ARG A 175 11.68 -5.09 -2.74
CA ARG A 175 12.95 -4.36 -2.75
C ARG A 175 13.66 -4.62 -4.08
N ALA A 176 14.12 -3.55 -4.73
CA ALA A 176 14.91 -3.61 -5.95
C ALA A 176 16.09 -2.64 -5.91
N VAL A 177 17.19 -2.97 -6.60
CA VAL A 177 18.46 -2.22 -6.57
C VAL A 177 18.84 -1.80 -7.98
N TYR A 178 19.30 -0.55 -8.16
CA TYR A 178 19.71 0.00 -9.45
C TYR A 178 21.02 -0.61 -9.98
#